data_AF-A0A2E2EHC2-F1
#
_entry.id   AF-A0A2E2EHC2-F1
#
_cell.length_a   1.000
_cell.length_b   1.000
_cell.length_c   1.000
_cell.angle_alpha   90.00
_cell.angle_beta   90.00
_cell.angle_gamma   90.00
#
_symmetry.space_group_name_H-M   'P 1'
#
loop_
_entity.id
_entity.type
_entity.pdbx_description
1 polymer ?
#
loop_
_entity_poly.entity_id
_entity_poly.type
_entity_poly.pdbx_seq_one_letter_code
_entity_poly.pdbx_strand_id
1 'polypeptide(L)'
;MTLSFISCEENIPRNRPVLDYDATAITDEPQEEEPSSELTIERPSGAIIIQPNHCACQNAKPISLGNCEAICSEKNSGANPETRLLYFETQTTAEISATDIEDIWGFCNTLPRDGSLTASCSIEVKDEKGNTNTLAFEPEKGATSFSVEVGGLSEDETYRLSIVENNSGARSTTIQMRLISDLIEDNIGGPLALMPVNQYSCLFRTGVIDSTDGSFIIEDVNRFHFYFISATRPEPLKASSLQTVNCHDMELYGTTPINSPLLEETTNVFTVWNREDPRFYNLGGEGKLRVHELLEQNIRLQGQTLSSSLNLFFELEWPSGIDDGDTGVGSEEDEGVAETISNKLGYYMTPFIDSETYKAYCPTQQHYYSNSALFKAMREIIGIDTEGLYAAKQDNVCDFILIRETVLKKIWFYIEGGQHIQPTSDTVAGKKIQFYWPADPSSPYIKKSHQRVYTLKQGNEISCGSASVPDDSSGSSGSDGIRSNYPPHDKRIGCIPKLEN
;
A
#
# COMPACT_ATOMS: atom_id res chain seq x y z
N MET A 1 19.85 60.59 -36.62
CA MET A 1 19.49 59.19 -36.31
C MET A 1 20.07 58.88 -34.93
N THR A 2 19.33 58.16 -34.07
CA THR A 2 19.60 58.02 -32.61
C THR A 2 19.92 59.33 -31.86
N LEU A 3 18.89 60.00 -31.36
CA LEU A 3 18.98 60.91 -30.20
C LEU A 3 17.59 61.29 -29.68
N SER A 4 17.52 61.58 -28.38
CA SER A 4 16.48 62.32 -27.64
C SER A 4 15.02 61.79 -27.63
N PHE A 5 14.51 61.60 -26.42
CA PHE A 5 13.45 62.47 -25.88
C PHE A 5 13.76 62.83 -24.42
N ILE A 6 13.32 64.02 -23.98
CA ILE A 6 13.58 64.64 -22.67
C ILE A 6 12.30 65.35 -22.21
N SER A 7 11.90 65.15 -20.94
CA SER A 7 11.17 66.08 -20.04
C SER A 7 10.93 65.32 -18.72
N CYS A 8 11.29 65.75 -17.51
CA CYS A 8 11.06 67.03 -16.81
C CYS A 8 9.57 67.24 -16.46
N GLU A 9 9.15 67.76 -15.30
CA GLU A 9 9.81 68.37 -14.11
C GLU A 9 9.29 67.68 -12.81
N GLU A 10 9.59 67.94 -11.52
CA GLU A 10 10.43 68.87 -10.71
C GLU A 10 10.68 68.13 -9.32
N ASN A 11 11.22 68.59 -8.17
CA ASN A 11 11.88 69.79 -7.63
C ASN A 11 12.83 69.38 -6.45
N ILE A 12 13.96 70.07 -6.26
CA ILE A 12 15.05 69.91 -5.25
C ILE A 12 15.72 71.31 -5.10
N PRO A 13 16.39 71.77 -3.99
CA PRO A 13 16.75 71.17 -2.68
C PRO A 13 16.39 72.07 -1.45
N ARG A 14 16.95 71.76 -0.25
CA ARG A 14 17.81 72.76 0.44
C ARG A 14 18.90 72.15 1.37
N ASN A 15 20.12 72.69 1.19
CA ASN A 15 21.33 72.52 2.01
C ASN A 15 21.30 73.54 3.19
N ARG A 16 22.18 73.59 4.22
CA ARG A 16 23.57 73.09 4.47
C ARG A 16 23.82 72.98 6.02
N PRO A 17 25.00 72.58 6.54
CA PRO A 17 25.25 72.28 7.96
C PRO A 17 26.05 73.36 8.74
N VAL A 18 26.29 73.11 10.04
CA VAL A 18 27.54 73.45 10.77
C VAL A 18 27.92 72.27 11.68
N LEU A 19 29.21 72.07 11.92
CA LEU A 19 29.78 71.22 12.98
C LEU A 19 30.84 72.09 13.65
N ASP A 20 30.80 72.24 14.97
CA ASP A 20 31.72 73.08 15.74
C ASP A 20 32.11 72.42 17.07
N TYR A 21 33.30 72.74 17.59
CA TYR A 21 33.94 72.12 18.75
C TYR A 21 34.75 73.19 19.49
N ASP A 22 34.39 73.53 20.74
CA ASP A 22 35.36 74.16 21.65
C ASP A 22 35.03 73.95 23.15
N ALA A 23 35.92 74.42 24.02
CA ALA A 23 36.22 73.81 25.31
C ALA A 23 35.45 74.32 26.55
N THR A 24 35.26 73.37 27.47
CA THR A 24 35.28 73.52 28.96
C THR A 24 34.68 74.76 29.63
N ALA A 25 33.63 74.54 30.42
CA ALA A 25 33.35 75.31 31.63
C ALA A 25 32.88 74.39 32.78
N ILE A 26 33.34 74.70 33.99
CA ILE A 26 32.93 74.12 35.29
C ILE A 26 31.52 74.67 35.65
N THR A 27 30.62 74.07 36.43
CA THR A 27 30.76 73.61 37.83
C THR A 27 29.69 72.59 38.30
N ASP A 28 29.96 72.01 39.48
CA ASP A 28 29.03 71.48 40.50
C ASP A 28 28.37 70.09 40.34
N GLU A 29 27.92 69.58 41.50
CA GLU A 29 27.83 68.16 41.87
C GLU A 29 26.60 67.43 41.29
N PRO A 30 26.73 66.17 40.82
CA PRO A 30 25.59 65.28 40.67
C PRO A 30 25.17 64.73 42.04
N GLN A 31 23.91 64.93 42.42
CA GLN A 31 23.31 64.12 43.47
C GLN A 31 23.19 62.66 42.99
N GLU A 32 23.41 61.71 43.89
CA GLU A 32 23.09 60.31 43.66
C GLU A 32 21.56 60.12 43.71
N GLU A 33 20.91 60.20 42.55
CA GLU A 33 19.65 59.47 42.35
C GLU A 33 20.00 58.00 42.07
N GLU A 34 19.82 57.13 43.07
CA GLU A 34 19.89 55.68 42.82
C GLU A 34 18.80 55.28 41.81
N PRO A 35 19.14 54.67 40.66
CA PRO A 35 18.15 54.16 39.75
C PRO A 35 17.45 52.97 40.40
N SER A 36 16.21 53.18 40.85
CA SER A 36 15.31 52.12 41.29
C SER A 36 15.17 51.06 40.20
N SER A 37 15.89 49.95 40.35
CA SER A 37 15.85 48.83 39.42
C SER A 37 14.54 48.07 39.58
N GLU A 38 13.53 48.54 38.86
CA GLU A 38 12.27 47.83 38.66
C GLU A 38 12.53 46.54 37.87
N LEU A 39 12.87 45.48 38.61
CA LEU A 39 12.96 44.12 38.09
C LEU A 39 11.56 43.63 37.70
N THR A 40 11.18 43.91 36.46
CA THR A 40 10.14 43.18 35.74
C THR A 40 10.61 41.74 35.52
N ILE A 41 9.82 40.77 36.00
CA ILE A 41 10.08 39.35 35.79
C ILE A 41 9.64 38.99 34.37
N GLU A 42 10.55 39.16 33.41
CA GLU A 42 10.35 38.71 32.02
C GLU A 42 10.49 37.18 31.95
N ARG A 43 9.58 36.51 31.22
CA ARG A 43 9.59 35.04 31.06
C ARG A 43 10.35 34.64 29.78
N PRO A 44 11.53 34.01 29.88
CA PRO A 44 12.29 33.59 28.70
C PRO A 44 11.58 32.44 27.96
N SER A 45 11.46 32.57 26.64
CA SER A 45 10.96 31.48 25.77
C SER A 45 12.07 30.49 25.44
N GLY A 46 11.74 29.20 25.38
CA GLY A 46 12.69 28.10 25.24
C GLY A 46 13.31 27.63 26.56
N ALA A 47 13.14 28.37 27.64
CA ALA A 47 13.72 28.07 28.96
C ALA A 47 13.06 26.88 29.68
N ILE A 48 11.85 26.47 29.27
CA ILE A 48 11.28 25.15 29.59
C ILE A 48 11.54 24.23 28.39
N ILE A 49 12.28 23.16 28.64
CA ILE A 49 12.60 22.11 27.67
C ILE A 49 11.74 20.89 28.01
N ILE A 50 10.72 20.61 27.18
CA ILE A 50 10.02 19.32 27.21
C ILE A 50 10.97 18.25 26.65
N GLN A 51 11.12 17.14 27.38
CA GLN A 51 11.99 16.03 27.02
C GLN A 51 11.36 15.12 25.94
N PRO A 52 12.16 14.46 25.10
CA PRO A 52 11.68 13.68 23.95
C PRO A 52 11.14 12.27 24.31
N ASN A 53 11.04 11.93 25.60
CA ASN A 53 10.54 10.67 26.13
C ASN A 53 9.05 10.73 26.51
N HIS A 54 8.27 11.59 25.87
CA HIS A 54 6.84 11.73 26.10
C HIS A 54 6.03 10.55 25.52
N CYS A 55 5.02 10.10 26.25
CA CYS A 55 4.20 8.94 25.90
C CYS A 55 2.75 9.14 26.30
N ALA A 56 1.82 8.99 25.36
CA ALA A 56 0.40 8.88 25.66
C ALA A 56 0.02 7.42 25.94
N CYS A 57 -0.76 7.21 27.01
CA CYS A 57 -1.17 5.90 27.48
C CYS A 57 -2.69 5.87 27.75
N GLN A 58 -3.29 4.69 27.54
CA GLN A 58 -4.65 4.36 27.96
C GLN A 58 -4.68 2.89 28.41
N ASN A 59 -5.30 2.60 29.57
CA ASN A 59 -5.44 1.23 30.09
C ASN A 59 -4.12 0.41 30.07
N ALA A 60 -3.02 1.00 30.56
CA ALA A 60 -1.64 0.51 30.54
C ALA A 60 -0.98 0.28 29.15
N LYS A 61 -1.71 0.45 28.04
CA LYS A 61 -1.17 0.35 26.68
C LYS A 61 -0.68 1.71 26.18
N PRO A 62 0.36 1.75 25.34
CA PRO A 62 0.73 2.97 24.62
C PRO A 62 -0.29 3.29 23.53
N ILE A 63 -0.70 4.56 23.46
CA ILE A 63 -1.57 5.12 22.42
C ILE A 63 -0.89 6.26 21.64
N SER A 64 0.45 6.34 21.69
CA SER A 64 1.26 7.21 20.85
C SER A 64 2.46 6.48 20.25
N LEU A 65 2.92 6.91 19.07
CA LEU A 65 4.16 6.42 18.47
C LEU A 65 5.37 6.77 19.36
N GLY A 66 6.12 5.74 19.80
CA GLY A 66 7.31 5.88 20.64
C GLY A 66 7.66 4.56 21.35
N ASN A 67 8.79 4.53 22.05
CA ASN A 67 9.16 3.38 22.91
C ASN A 67 8.45 3.50 24.27
N CYS A 68 7.12 3.33 24.25
CA CYS A 68 6.24 3.73 25.34
C CYS A 68 5.70 2.57 26.20
N GLU A 69 5.94 1.31 25.82
CA GLU A 69 5.40 0.13 26.53
C GLU A 69 5.79 0.11 28.02
N ALA A 70 7.07 0.33 28.33
CA ALA A 70 7.56 0.36 29.71
C ALA A 70 6.86 1.45 30.53
N ILE A 71 6.86 2.69 30.03
CA ILE A 71 6.24 3.86 30.68
C ILE A 71 4.75 3.63 30.91
N CYS A 72 4.01 3.16 29.90
CA CYS A 72 2.57 2.92 30.03
C CYS A 72 2.24 1.76 30.98
N SER A 73 3.10 0.73 31.04
CA SER A 73 2.92 -0.38 31.99
C SER A 73 3.12 0.05 33.45
N GLU A 74 4.05 0.97 33.72
CA GLU A 74 4.34 1.48 35.07
C GLU A 74 3.27 2.48 35.55
N LYS A 75 2.71 3.30 34.67
CA LYS A 75 1.74 4.37 35.02
C LYS A 75 0.30 3.87 35.26
N ASN A 76 0.09 2.56 35.39
CA ASN A 76 -1.23 1.92 35.51
C ASN A 76 -1.90 2.07 36.90
N SER A 77 -1.70 3.19 37.58
CA SER A 77 -2.03 3.38 39.00
C SER A 77 -3.11 4.45 39.24
N GLY A 78 -4.36 4.15 38.88
CA GLY A 78 -5.54 4.81 39.45
C GLY A 78 -6.42 5.69 38.54
N ALA A 79 -6.09 5.85 37.26
CA ALA A 79 -6.97 6.50 36.29
C ALA A 79 -8.15 5.60 35.87
N ASN A 80 -9.23 6.20 35.37
CA ASN A 80 -10.29 5.48 34.64
C ASN A 80 -9.67 4.83 33.39
N PRO A 81 -9.92 3.54 33.06
CA PRO A 81 -9.40 2.89 31.85
C PRO A 81 -9.80 3.57 30.53
N GLU A 82 -10.82 4.44 30.52
CA GLU A 82 -11.19 5.25 29.34
C GLU A 82 -10.39 6.56 29.23
N THR A 83 -9.72 7.03 30.29
CA THR A 83 -8.96 8.28 30.28
C THR A 83 -7.64 8.13 29.52
N ARG A 84 -7.39 9.05 28.58
CA ARG A 84 -6.17 9.12 27.78
C ARG A 84 -5.21 10.15 28.38
N LEU A 85 -4.05 9.71 28.87
CA LEU A 85 -3.07 10.57 29.54
C LEU A 85 -1.75 10.63 28.77
N LEU A 86 -1.31 11.84 28.43
CA LEU A 86 0.04 12.11 27.93
C LEU A 86 0.97 12.37 29.12
N TYR A 87 1.94 11.49 29.32
CA TYR A 87 3.04 11.65 30.26
C TYR A 87 4.24 12.29 29.58
N PHE A 88 4.88 13.25 30.23
CA PHE A 88 6.10 13.89 29.75
C PHE A 88 6.97 14.41 30.90
N GLU A 89 8.23 14.72 30.60
CA GLU A 89 9.17 15.31 31.56
C GLU A 89 9.65 16.67 31.05
N THR A 90 10.04 17.56 31.98
CA THR A 90 10.53 18.90 31.66
C THR A 90 11.81 19.23 32.41
N GLN A 91 12.72 19.94 31.74
CA GLN A 91 13.93 20.52 32.32
C GLN A 91 13.90 22.04 32.15
N THR A 92 14.30 22.79 33.19
CA THR A 92 14.47 24.25 33.11
C THR A 92 15.90 24.62 32.76
N THR A 93 16.08 25.73 32.02
CA THR A 93 17.40 26.35 31.82
C THR A 93 17.81 27.18 33.05
N ALA A 94 19.09 27.55 33.12
CA ALA A 94 19.63 28.42 34.18
C ALA A 94 18.95 29.81 34.23
N GLU A 95 18.31 30.24 33.14
CA GLU A 95 17.56 31.50 33.04
C GLU A 95 16.27 31.48 33.89
N ILE A 96 15.73 30.29 34.17
CA ILE A 96 14.67 30.07 35.15
C ILE A 96 15.26 29.65 36.50
N SER A 97 16.12 28.62 36.51
CA SER A 97 16.53 27.92 37.74
C SER A 97 17.52 28.68 38.63
N ALA A 98 17.91 29.90 38.26
CA ALA A 98 18.72 30.82 39.07
C ALA A 98 17.99 32.13 39.42
N THR A 99 16.66 32.16 39.30
CA THR A 99 15.80 33.32 39.56
C THR A 99 14.66 32.96 40.51
N ASP A 100 13.88 33.95 40.95
CA ASP A 100 12.65 33.79 41.75
C ASP A 100 11.55 32.95 41.07
N ILE A 101 11.76 32.54 39.81
CA ILE A 101 10.92 31.59 39.09
C ILE A 101 11.19 30.15 39.56
N GLU A 102 12.44 29.79 39.88
CA GLU A 102 12.95 28.47 40.30
C GLU A 102 12.66 27.28 39.36
N ASP A 103 11.40 27.00 39.07
CA ASP A 103 10.91 25.81 38.37
C ASP A 103 9.73 26.14 37.42
N ILE A 104 9.10 25.10 36.87
CA ILE A 104 7.92 25.26 36.00
C ILE A 104 6.66 25.69 36.76
N TRP A 105 6.55 25.40 38.06
CA TRP A 105 5.45 25.90 38.88
C TRP A 105 5.55 27.42 39.03
N GLY A 106 6.73 27.95 39.35
CA GLY A 106 6.94 29.40 39.44
C GLY A 106 6.83 30.08 38.08
N PHE A 107 7.26 29.44 36.98
CA PHE A 107 7.02 29.97 35.63
C PHE A 107 5.52 30.20 35.37
N CYS A 108 4.69 29.25 35.80
CA CYS A 108 3.24 29.27 35.62
C CYS A 108 2.45 30.05 36.70
N ASN A 109 3.01 30.29 37.89
CA ASN A 109 2.27 30.84 39.04
C ASN A 109 2.89 32.08 39.71
N THR A 110 4.20 32.33 39.57
CA THR A 110 4.84 33.53 40.15
C THR A 110 4.32 34.77 39.44
N LEU A 111 3.64 35.65 40.17
CA LEU A 111 3.02 36.85 39.61
C LEU A 111 4.06 37.84 39.09
N PRO A 112 3.81 38.54 37.97
CA PRO A 112 4.46 39.82 37.70
C PRO A 112 4.20 40.77 38.89
N ARG A 113 5.18 41.65 39.18
CA ARG A 113 5.18 42.47 40.41
C ARG A 113 3.97 43.41 40.52
N ASP A 114 3.38 43.80 39.38
CA ASP A 114 2.05 44.39 39.30
C ASP A 114 0.97 43.32 39.47
N GLY A 115 0.45 43.19 40.69
CA GLY A 115 -0.53 42.17 41.12
C GLY A 115 -1.94 42.28 40.52
N SER A 116 -2.05 42.64 39.24
CA SER A 116 -3.30 42.72 38.47
C SER A 116 -3.48 41.58 37.46
N LEU A 117 -2.48 40.72 37.27
CA LEU A 117 -2.51 39.61 36.31
C LEU A 117 -2.10 38.30 36.99
N THR A 118 -3.01 37.33 37.03
CA THR A 118 -2.70 35.97 37.48
C THR A 118 -1.88 35.26 36.41
N ALA A 119 -0.62 34.95 36.72
CA ALA A 119 0.17 34.00 35.95
C ALA A 119 -0.61 32.68 35.81
N SER A 120 -0.61 32.09 34.62
CA SER A 120 -1.19 30.78 34.37
C SER A 120 -0.57 30.17 33.13
N CYS A 121 -0.39 28.86 33.10
CA CYS A 121 0.04 28.13 31.91
C CYS A 121 -1.13 27.41 31.24
N SER A 122 -0.90 27.03 29.99
CA SER A 122 -1.69 26.03 29.29
C SER A 122 -0.79 25.25 28.33
N ILE A 123 -1.24 24.08 27.87
CA ILE A 123 -0.58 23.37 26.77
C ILE A 123 -1.31 23.73 25.48
N GLU A 124 -0.64 24.49 24.62
CA GLU A 124 -1.10 24.74 23.26
C GLU A 124 -0.87 23.46 22.43
N VAL A 125 -1.95 22.95 21.82
CA VAL A 125 -1.93 21.80 20.93
C VAL A 125 -2.32 22.26 19.53
N LYS A 126 -1.44 22.06 18.56
CA LYS A 126 -1.65 22.47 17.16
C LYS A 126 -1.70 21.26 16.25
N ASP A 127 -2.77 21.12 15.47
CA ASP A 127 -2.98 20.02 14.54
C ASP A 127 -2.19 20.18 13.22
N GLU A 128 -2.25 19.15 12.38
CA GLU A 128 -1.62 19.12 11.05
C GLU A 128 -2.21 20.14 10.06
N LYS A 129 -3.47 20.58 10.27
CA LYS A 129 -4.16 21.60 9.45
C LYS A 129 -3.82 23.03 9.91
N GLY A 130 -3.20 23.16 11.07
CA GLY A 130 -2.79 24.41 11.68
C GLY A 130 -3.79 25.01 12.68
N ASN A 131 -4.89 24.30 12.99
CA ASN A 131 -5.83 24.69 14.05
C ASN A 131 -5.15 24.56 15.42
N THR A 132 -5.54 25.41 16.36
CA THR A 132 -4.97 25.44 17.71
C THR A 132 -6.05 25.22 18.75
N ASN A 133 -5.86 24.19 19.59
CA ASN A 133 -6.61 23.90 20.80
C ASN A 133 -5.72 24.12 22.03
N THR A 134 -6.33 24.13 23.21
CA THR A 134 -5.65 24.40 24.49
C THR A 134 -6.07 23.36 25.53
N LEU A 135 -5.10 22.72 26.18
CA LEU A 135 -5.32 21.82 27.31
C LEU A 135 -4.95 22.54 28.62
N ALA A 136 -5.69 22.25 29.69
CA ALA A 136 -5.38 22.75 31.03
C ALA A 136 -4.04 22.15 31.52
N PHE A 137 -3.22 22.97 32.16
CA PHE A 137 -1.92 22.55 32.70
C PHE A 137 -1.60 23.28 34.00
N GLU A 138 -1.79 22.56 35.11
CA GLU A 138 -1.51 23.02 36.47
C GLU A 138 -0.35 22.18 37.04
N PRO A 139 0.92 22.63 36.91
CA PRO A 139 2.06 21.93 37.49
C PRO A 139 2.04 22.00 39.03
N GLU A 140 2.74 21.07 39.70
CA GLU A 140 3.04 21.14 41.14
C GLU A 140 4.45 21.69 41.40
N LYS A 141 4.68 22.33 42.55
CA LYS A 141 5.99 22.90 42.88
C LYS A 141 7.04 21.80 43.10
N GLY A 142 8.19 21.95 42.47
CA GLY A 142 9.30 20.99 42.48
C GLY A 142 9.11 19.78 41.57
N ALA A 143 8.00 19.67 40.83
CA ALA A 143 7.76 18.56 39.91
C ALA A 143 8.52 18.73 38.59
N THR A 144 8.98 17.61 38.03
CA THR A 144 9.67 17.53 36.72
C THR A 144 9.01 16.56 35.73
N SER A 145 8.01 15.79 36.18
CA SER A 145 7.26 14.80 35.40
C SER A 145 5.77 15.07 35.56
N PHE A 146 5.02 15.08 34.46
CA PHE A 146 3.64 15.56 34.39
C PHE A 146 2.75 14.61 33.59
N SER A 147 1.43 14.72 33.81
CA SER A 147 0.40 14.06 33.00
C SER A 147 -0.71 15.04 32.63
N VAL A 148 -1.11 15.06 31.36
CA VAL A 148 -2.24 15.86 30.86
C VAL A 148 -3.24 14.96 30.14
N GLU A 149 -4.54 15.24 30.29
CA GLU A 149 -5.59 14.51 29.58
C GLU A 149 -5.65 14.94 28.10
N VAL A 150 -5.61 13.95 27.21
CA VAL A 150 -5.63 14.13 25.75
C VAL A 150 -6.86 13.48 25.09
N GLY A 151 -7.90 13.16 25.87
CA GLY A 151 -9.14 12.54 25.38
C GLY A 151 -9.94 13.38 24.36
N GLY A 152 -9.68 14.69 24.30
CA GLY A 152 -10.24 15.60 23.29
C GLY A 152 -9.45 15.71 21.98
N LEU A 153 -8.41 14.88 21.79
CA LEU A 153 -7.63 14.82 20.55
C LEU A 153 -8.02 13.58 19.72
N SER A 154 -7.99 13.72 18.40
CA SER A 154 -8.25 12.63 17.45
C SER A 154 -7.14 11.58 17.47
N GLU A 155 -7.49 10.32 17.24
CA GLU A 155 -6.54 9.31 16.78
C GLU A 155 -6.11 9.60 15.34
N ASP A 156 -4.94 9.09 14.95
CA ASP A 156 -4.39 9.18 13.59
C ASP A 156 -4.17 10.62 13.05
N GLU A 157 -4.15 11.63 13.92
CA GLU A 157 -3.67 12.99 13.64
C GLU A 157 -2.32 13.26 14.33
N THR A 158 -1.49 14.08 13.69
CA THR A 158 -0.18 14.48 14.22
C THR A 158 -0.26 15.90 14.81
N TYR A 159 0.06 16.03 16.09
CA TYR A 159 -0.01 17.26 16.87
C TYR A 159 1.38 17.79 17.25
N ARG A 160 1.48 19.12 17.36
CA ARG A 160 2.59 19.85 17.97
C ARG A 160 2.13 20.40 19.32
N LEU A 161 2.92 20.18 20.37
CA LEU A 161 2.57 20.62 21.72
C LEU A 161 3.67 21.54 22.29
N SER A 162 3.25 22.64 22.90
CA SER A 162 4.12 23.55 23.67
C SER A 162 3.37 24.10 24.87
N ILE A 163 4.04 24.18 26.02
CA ILE A 163 3.54 24.88 27.20
C ILE A 163 3.68 26.38 26.94
N VAL A 164 2.63 27.14 27.20
CA VAL A 164 2.54 28.59 26.98
C VAL A 164 2.09 29.26 28.28
N GLU A 165 2.76 30.32 28.71
CA GLU A 165 2.25 31.18 29.78
C GLU A 165 1.31 32.24 29.20
N ASN A 166 0.09 32.28 29.72
CA ASN A 166 -1.05 32.89 29.05
C ASN A 166 -1.00 34.44 28.98
N ASN A 167 -0.22 35.10 29.86
CA ASN A 167 -0.10 36.56 29.88
C ASN A 167 1.05 37.08 29.02
N SER A 168 2.24 36.48 29.15
CA SER A 168 3.44 36.87 28.39
C SER A 168 3.50 36.27 26.98
N GLY A 169 2.77 35.17 26.74
CA GLY A 169 2.89 34.37 25.53
C GLY A 169 4.20 33.58 25.42
N ALA A 170 5.02 33.55 26.48
CA ALA A 170 6.29 32.83 26.51
C ALA A 170 6.08 31.31 26.41
N ARG A 171 6.95 30.63 25.66
CA ARG A 171 6.74 29.22 25.25
C ARG A 171 7.86 28.28 25.65
N SER A 172 7.54 27.01 25.91
CA SER A 172 8.51 25.92 25.98
C SER A 172 9.10 25.55 24.61
N THR A 173 10.03 24.61 24.58
CA THR A 173 10.31 23.82 23.37
C THR A 173 9.04 23.10 22.89
N THR A 174 8.97 22.79 21.59
CA THR A 174 7.84 22.09 20.97
C THR A 174 8.17 20.61 20.77
N ILE A 175 7.30 19.71 21.25
CA ILE A 175 7.34 18.29 20.90
C ILE A 175 6.31 17.95 19.81
N GLN A 176 6.48 16.80 19.15
CA GLN A 176 5.50 16.23 18.23
C GLN A 176 4.97 14.90 18.78
N MET A 177 3.66 14.71 18.72
CA MET A 177 2.98 13.50 19.15
C MET A 177 1.95 13.11 18.08
N ARG A 178 1.82 11.82 17.80
CA ARG A 178 0.73 11.25 17.02
C ARG A 178 0.03 10.22 17.90
N LEU A 179 -1.28 10.36 18.08
CA LEU A 179 -2.08 9.32 18.73
C LEU A 179 -2.36 8.19 17.72
N ILE A 180 -2.34 6.95 18.18
CA ILE A 180 -2.67 5.77 17.37
C ILE A 180 -4.02 5.21 17.82
N SER A 181 -4.80 4.71 16.85
CA SER A 181 -6.01 3.94 17.12
C SER A 181 -5.69 2.54 17.64
N ASP A 182 -6.70 1.84 18.17
CA ASP A 182 -6.58 0.44 18.59
C ASP A 182 -5.99 -0.42 17.46
N LEU A 183 -4.90 -1.15 17.78
CA LEU A 183 -4.14 -1.87 16.77
C LEU A 183 -4.82 -3.18 16.37
N ILE A 184 -5.03 -3.30 15.06
CA ILE A 184 -5.41 -4.50 14.34
C ILE A 184 -4.32 -5.56 14.50
N GLU A 185 -4.59 -6.54 15.37
CA GLU A 185 -3.75 -7.72 15.55
C GLU A 185 -3.78 -8.63 14.31
N ASP A 186 -2.60 -9.09 13.86
CA ASP A 186 -2.43 -10.24 12.96
C ASP A 186 -2.09 -11.47 13.80
N ASN A 187 -3.09 -12.31 14.03
CA ASN A 187 -2.95 -13.55 14.80
C ASN A 187 -2.29 -14.71 14.02
N ILE A 188 -1.94 -14.50 12.74
CA ILE A 188 -1.23 -15.47 11.90
C ILE A 188 0.24 -15.07 11.79
N GLY A 189 0.47 -13.80 11.45
CA GLY A 189 1.79 -13.23 11.23
C GLY A 189 2.52 -13.79 10.00
N GLY A 190 3.71 -13.24 9.73
CA GLY A 190 4.58 -13.68 8.64
C GLY A 190 3.93 -13.56 7.24
N PRO A 191 4.54 -14.19 6.21
CA PRO A 191 4.03 -14.12 4.84
C PRO A 191 2.61 -14.66 4.67
N LEU A 192 1.88 -14.10 3.71
CA LEU A 192 0.61 -14.62 3.21
C LEU A 192 0.78 -16.06 2.70
N ALA A 193 -0.15 -16.94 3.05
CA ALA A 193 -0.12 -18.33 2.62
C ALA A 193 -0.19 -18.44 1.08
N LEU A 194 0.43 -19.49 0.52
CA LEU A 194 0.57 -19.71 -0.91
C LEU A 194 -0.25 -20.91 -1.38
N MET A 195 -0.75 -20.84 -2.61
CA MET A 195 -1.50 -21.91 -3.27
C MET A 195 -0.91 -22.19 -4.66
N PRO A 196 -0.37 -23.39 -4.93
CA PRO A 196 0.12 -23.76 -6.25
C PRO A 196 -1.06 -24.01 -7.20
N VAL A 197 -0.95 -23.49 -8.42
CA VAL A 197 -1.91 -23.72 -9.50
C VAL A 197 -1.32 -24.75 -10.46
N ASN A 198 -2.14 -25.74 -10.82
CA ASN A 198 -1.82 -26.76 -11.81
C ASN A 198 -2.49 -26.43 -13.15
N GLN A 199 -1.89 -26.86 -14.25
CA GLN A 199 -2.46 -26.77 -15.60
C GLN A 199 -2.72 -28.16 -16.14
N TYR A 200 -3.74 -28.34 -16.97
CA TYR A 200 -3.92 -29.50 -17.84
C TYR A 200 -4.59 -29.08 -19.15
N SER A 201 -4.80 -30.02 -20.08
CA SER A 201 -5.52 -29.78 -21.32
C SER A 201 -6.69 -30.76 -21.55
N CYS A 202 -7.67 -30.35 -22.36
CA CYS A 202 -8.66 -31.26 -22.93
C CYS A 202 -8.65 -31.15 -24.46
N LEU A 203 -9.00 -32.24 -25.13
CA LEU A 203 -9.19 -32.28 -26.59
C LEU A 203 -10.69 -32.25 -26.89
N PHE A 204 -11.15 -31.16 -27.50
CA PHE A 204 -12.50 -30.99 -28.02
C PHE A 204 -12.53 -31.43 -29.49
N ARG A 205 -13.46 -32.31 -29.84
CA ARG A 205 -13.69 -32.84 -31.18
C ARG A 205 -14.98 -32.24 -31.73
N THR A 206 -14.89 -31.60 -32.89
CA THR A 206 -16.07 -31.27 -33.71
C THR A 206 -16.18 -32.28 -34.83
N GLY A 207 -17.40 -32.68 -35.18
CA GLY A 207 -17.63 -33.76 -36.11
C GLY A 207 -19.10 -33.98 -36.43
N VAL A 208 -19.36 -34.93 -37.32
CA VAL A 208 -20.69 -35.32 -37.80
C VAL A 208 -20.97 -36.78 -37.48
N ILE A 209 -22.20 -37.10 -37.13
CA ILE A 209 -22.64 -38.50 -36.94
C ILE A 209 -22.91 -39.10 -38.33
N ASP A 210 -22.28 -40.24 -38.66
CA ASP A 210 -22.55 -40.95 -39.90
C ASP A 210 -23.98 -41.51 -39.88
N SER A 211 -24.79 -41.11 -40.86
CA SER A 211 -26.16 -41.59 -41.09
C SER A 211 -26.29 -43.10 -41.34
N THR A 212 -25.16 -43.80 -41.54
CA THR A 212 -25.11 -45.22 -41.95
C THR A 212 -24.92 -46.17 -40.78
N ASP A 213 -24.05 -45.83 -39.82
CA ASP A 213 -23.71 -46.68 -38.66
C ASP A 213 -23.80 -45.97 -37.30
N GLY A 214 -24.06 -44.65 -37.27
CA GLY A 214 -24.15 -43.86 -36.05
C GLY A 214 -22.80 -43.49 -35.43
N SER A 215 -21.68 -43.74 -36.11
CA SER A 215 -20.34 -43.35 -35.61
C SER A 215 -20.10 -41.84 -35.69
N PHE A 216 -19.37 -41.29 -34.72
CA PHE A 216 -18.98 -39.87 -34.72
C PHE A 216 -17.70 -39.65 -35.54
N ILE A 217 -17.86 -39.13 -36.76
CA ILE A 217 -16.75 -38.77 -37.66
C ILE A 217 -16.15 -37.44 -37.20
N ILE A 218 -14.93 -37.49 -36.69
CA ILE A 218 -14.17 -36.32 -36.24
C ILE A 218 -13.71 -35.50 -37.46
N GLU A 219 -14.12 -34.23 -37.53
CA GLU A 219 -13.71 -33.28 -38.57
C GLU A 219 -12.55 -32.38 -38.14
N ASP A 220 -12.52 -31.94 -36.87
CA ASP A 220 -11.43 -31.15 -36.28
C ASP A 220 -11.23 -31.48 -34.79
N VAL A 221 -10.01 -31.25 -34.29
CA VAL A 221 -9.62 -31.49 -32.88
C VAL A 221 -8.88 -30.28 -32.34
N ASN A 222 -9.56 -29.52 -31.48
CA ASN A 222 -9.02 -28.35 -30.80
C ASN A 222 -8.57 -28.72 -29.38
N ARG A 223 -7.52 -28.04 -28.91
CA ARG A 223 -7.00 -28.20 -27.55
C ARG A 223 -7.32 -26.95 -26.74
N PHE A 224 -7.80 -27.17 -25.53
CA PHE A 224 -8.11 -26.13 -24.56
C PHE A 224 -7.34 -26.39 -23.27
N HIS A 225 -6.82 -25.33 -22.64
CA HIS A 225 -6.07 -25.41 -21.39
C HIS A 225 -6.90 -24.92 -20.21
N PHE A 226 -6.79 -25.64 -19.09
CA PHE A 226 -7.57 -25.42 -17.88
C PHE A 226 -6.65 -25.38 -16.66
N TYR A 227 -7.06 -24.65 -15.63
CA TYR A 227 -6.23 -24.35 -14.46
C TYR A 227 -6.99 -24.65 -13.17
N PHE A 228 -6.36 -25.37 -12.22
CA PHE A 228 -7.00 -25.77 -10.98
C PHE A 228 -6.06 -25.73 -9.78
N ILE A 229 -6.63 -25.58 -8.59
CA ILE A 229 -5.96 -25.81 -7.31
C ILE A 229 -6.36 -27.17 -6.74
N SER A 230 -5.64 -27.70 -5.75
CA SER A 230 -5.90 -29.06 -5.25
C SER A 230 -7.32 -29.30 -4.70
N ALA A 231 -8.03 -28.24 -4.31
CA ALA A 231 -9.42 -28.30 -3.82
C ALA A 231 -10.48 -28.17 -4.93
N THR A 232 -10.08 -27.83 -6.16
CA THR A 232 -10.95 -27.64 -7.33
C THR A 232 -10.47 -28.48 -8.51
N ARG A 233 -9.86 -29.65 -8.25
CA ARG A 233 -9.50 -30.59 -9.32
C ARG A 233 -10.78 -30.97 -10.08
N PRO A 234 -10.78 -30.96 -11.42
CA PRO A 234 -11.95 -31.37 -12.20
C PRO A 234 -12.30 -32.84 -11.91
N GLU A 235 -13.59 -33.11 -11.83
CA GLU A 235 -14.11 -34.47 -11.73
C GLU A 235 -14.05 -35.19 -13.10
N PRO A 236 -14.17 -36.54 -13.12
CA PRO A 236 -14.33 -37.32 -14.34
C PRO A 236 -15.52 -36.88 -15.21
N LEU A 237 -15.31 -36.80 -16.52
CA LEU A 237 -16.40 -36.59 -17.49
C LEU A 237 -17.24 -37.86 -17.67
N LYS A 238 -18.54 -37.70 -17.97
CA LYS A 238 -19.44 -38.78 -18.36
C LYS A 238 -18.97 -39.50 -19.62
N ALA A 239 -19.26 -40.80 -19.71
CA ALA A 239 -18.90 -41.62 -20.86
C ALA A 239 -19.56 -41.17 -22.19
N SER A 240 -20.69 -40.45 -22.13
CA SER A 240 -21.32 -39.79 -23.29
C SER A 240 -20.47 -38.64 -23.82
N SER A 241 -20.04 -37.74 -22.93
CA SER A 241 -19.20 -36.56 -23.23
C SER A 241 -17.87 -36.92 -23.90
N LEU A 242 -17.31 -38.09 -23.61
CA LEU A 242 -16.02 -38.54 -24.15
C LEU A 242 -15.98 -38.64 -25.69
N GLN A 243 -17.12 -38.67 -26.39
CA GLN A 243 -17.15 -38.59 -27.86
C GLN A 243 -16.74 -37.21 -28.37
N THR A 244 -17.17 -36.14 -27.69
CA THR A 244 -16.94 -34.73 -28.10
C THR A 244 -15.81 -34.07 -27.32
N VAL A 245 -15.50 -34.50 -26.09
CA VAL A 245 -14.37 -33.95 -25.31
C VAL A 245 -13.77 -34.96 -24.35
N ASN A 246 -12.43 -35.05 -24.30
CA ASN A 246 -11.72 -35.81 -23.27
C ASN A 246 -10.58 -35.01 -22.63
N CYS A 247 -10.39 -35.22 -21.33
CA CYS A 247 -9.39 -34.53 -20.50
C CYS A 247 -8.33 -35.49 -19.93
N HIS A 248 -8.30 -36.75 -20.38
CA HIS A 248 -7.40 -37.82 -19.94
C HIS A 248 -7.05 -38.73 -21.12
N ASP A 249 -6.06 -39.62 -20.96
CA ASP A 249 -5.74 -40.63 -21.98
C ASP A 249 -6.78 -41.78 -21.98
N MET A 250 -7.64 -41.80 -23.00
CA MET A 250 -8.67 -42.84 -23.18
C MET A 250 -8.14 -44.17 -23.70
N GLU A 251 -6.98 -44.20 -24.38
CA GLU A 251 -6.39 -45.44 -24.87
C GLU A 251 -5.72 -46.21 -23.72
N LEU A 252 -5.13 -45.48 -22.77
CA LEU A 252 -4.46 -46.04 -21.60
C LEU A 252 -5.39 -46.31 -20.40
N TYR A 253 -6.36 -45.42 -20.15
CA TYR A 253 -7.23 -45.50 -18.95
C TYR A 253 -8.71 -45.78 -19.25
N GLY A 254 -9.11 -45.87 -20.53
CA GLY A 254 -10.47 -46.22 -20.94
C GLY A 254 -11.51 -45.09 -20.80
N THR A 255 -12.79 -45.47 -20.85
CA THR A 255 -13.94 -44.56 -20.95
C THR A 255 -14.61 -44.22 -19.62
N THR A 256 -14.05 -44.65 -18.50
CA THR A 256 -14.53 -44.34 -17.14
C THR A 256 -13.34 -44.02 -16.23
N PRO A 257 -12.70 -42.85 -16.39
CA PRO A 257 -11.51 -42.48 -15.63
C PRO A 257 -11.85 -42.27 -14.16
N ILE A 258 -11.30 -43.08 -13.26
CA ILE A 258 -11.41 -42.89 -11.80
C ILE A 258 -10.02 -42.50 -11.29
N ASN A 259 -9.85 -41.23 -10.88
CA ASN A 259 -8.55 -40.65 -10.49
C ASN A 259 -7.44 -40.78 -11.55
N SER A 260 -7.80 -40.87 -12.83
CA SER A 260 -6.81 -40.91 -13.93
C SER A 260 -6.01 -39.59 -13.99
N PRO A 261 -4.73 -39.63 -14.39
CA PRO A 261 -3.97 -38.41 -14.70
C PRO A 261 -4.65 -37.59 -15.78
N LEU A 262 -4.68 -36.27 -15.60
CA LEU A 262 -5.22 -35.37 -16.62
C LEU A 262 -4.23 -35.25 -17.79
N LEU A 263 -4.74 -34.98 -18.99
CA LEU A 263 -3.93 -34.86 -20.19
C LEU A 263 -2.99 -33.65 -20.06
N GLU A 264 -1.69 -33.88 -20.27
CA GLU A 264 -0.64 -32.85 -20.15
C GLU A 264 -0.59 -32.15 -18.78
N GLU A 265 -1.04 -32.83 -17.71
CA GLU A 265 -1.06 -32.30 -16.34
C GLU A 265 0.32 -31.82 -15.88
N THR A 266 0.43 -30.52 -15.61
CA THR A 266 1.63 -29.81 -15.20
C THR A 266 1.39 -29.18 -13.84
N THR A 267 1.98 -29.77 -12.81
CA THR A 267 1.83 -29.30 -11.42
C THR A 267 2.61 -28.02 -11.16
N ASN A 268 2.05 -27.12 -10.33
CA ASN A 268 2.69 -25.86 -9.93
C ASN A 268 3.24 -25.03 -11.12
N VAL A 269 2.42 -24.86 -12.17
CA VAL A 269 2.77 -24.02 -13.33
C VAL A 269 3.02 -22.57 -12.91
N PHE A 270 2.27 -22.10 -11.91
CA PHE A 270 2.47 -20.87 -11.17
C PHE A 270 1.89 -21.01 -9.75
N THR A 271 2.11 -20.01 -8.89
CA THR A 271 1.55 -19.95 -7.55
C THR A 271 0.81 -18.62 -7.37
N VAL A 272 -0.24 -18.63 -6.56
CA VAL A 272 -1.02 -17.45 -6.14
C VAL A 272 -1.06 -17.40 -4.61
N TRP A 273 -1.53 -16.29 -4.03
CA TRP A 273 -1.82 -16.27 -2.59
C TRP A 273 -3.09 -17.05 -2.30
N ASN A 274 -3.09 -17.84 -1.22
CA ASN A 274 -4.19 -18.72 -0.86
C ASN A 274 -5.39 -17.90 -0.37
N ARG A 275 -6.55 -18.04 -1.02
CA ARG A 275 -7.81 -17.40 -0.62
C ARG A 275 -8.21 -17.73 0.82
N GLU A 276 -7.88 -18.93 1.29
CA GLU A 276 -8.22 -19.40 2.63
C GLU A 276 -7.25 -18.89 3.73
N ASP A 277 -6.30 -17.99 3.41
CA ASP A 277 -5.60 -17.20 4.44
C ASP A 277 -6.60 -16.20 5.07
N PRO A 278 -6.83 -16.23 6.40
CA PRO A 278 -7.84 -15.37 7.02
C PRO A 278 -7.62 -13.86 6.81
N ARG A 279 -6.42 -13.44 6.36
CA ARG A 279 -6.14 -12.04 6.00
C ARG A 279 -6.82 -11.59 4.69
N PHE A 280 -7.37 -12.49 3.89
CA PHE A 280 -8.24 -12.13 2.76
C PHE A 280 -9.73 -12.03 3.11
N TYR A 281 -10.13 -12.24 4.37
CA TYR A 281 -11.52 -12.13 4.77
C TYR A 281 -11.84 -10.71 5.27
N ASN A 282 -13.11 -10.31 5.10
CA ASN A 282 -13.66 -9.09 5.69
C ASN A 282 -13.98 -9.35 7.17
N LEU A 283 -12.99 -9.15 8.04
CA LEU A 283 -13.13 -9.35 9.49
C LEU A 283 -13.55 -8.06 10.24
N GLY A 284 -13.27 -6.88 9.69
CA GLY A 284 -13.69 -5.59 10.25
C GLY A 284 -15.14 -5.20 9.95
N GLY A 285 -15.78 -5.85 8.98
CA GLY A 285 -17.18 -5.62 8.59
C GLY A 285 -17.37 -4.62 7.44
N GLU A 286 -16.42 -3.69 7.23
CA GLU A 286 -16.53 -2.61 6.21
C GLU A 286 -16.42 -3.06 4.73
N GLY A 287 -16.31 -4.36 4.46
CA GLY A 287 -16.20 -4.91 3.10
C GLY A 287 -14.77 -4.94 2.55
N LYS A 288 -13.78 -4.69 3.41
CA LYS A 288 -12.36 -4.56 3.09
C LYS A 288 -11.61 -5.84 3.47
N LEU A 289 -10.56 -6.18 2.74
CA LEU A 289 -9.74 -7.35 3.08
C LEU A 289 -8.83 -7.01 4.27
N ARG A 290 -8.77 -7.88 5.29
CA ARG A 290 -7.94 -7.68 6.50
C ARG A 290 -6.46 -7.37 6.19
N VAL A 291 -5.92 -7.91 5.10
CA VAL A 291 -4.57 -7.63 4.58
C VAL A 291 -4.38 -6.16 4.18
N HIS A 292 -5.41 -5.50 3.64
CA HIS A 292 -5.35 -4.07 3.32
C HIS A 292 -5.38 -3.23 4.60
N GLU A 293 -6.20 -3.60 5.59
CA GLU A 293 -6.21 -2.95 6.91
C GLU A 293 -4.84 -3.00 7.60
N LEU A 294 -4.21 -4.19 7.62
CA LEU A 294 -2.88 -4.41 8.19
C LEU A 294 -1.79 -3.59 7.50
N LEU A 295 -1.83 -3.51 6.16
CA LEU A 295 -0.89 -2.68 5.40
C LEU A 295 -1.06 -1.19 5.70
N GLU A 296 -2.29 -0.69 5.79
CA GLU A 296 -2.56 0.71 6.15
C GLU A 296 -2.09 1.02 7.57
N GLN A 297 -2.36 0.15 8.54
CA GLN A 297 -1.85 0.30 9.90
C GLN A 297 -0.32 0.37 9.93
N ASN A 298 0.36 -0.55 9.23
CA ASN A 298 1.81 -0.56 9.16
C ASN A 298 2.40 0.68 8.45
N ILE A 299 1.63 1.39 7.63
CA ILE A 299 2.00 2.69 7.05
C ILE A 299 1.78 3.82 8.07
N ARG A 300 0.66 3.81 8.82
CA ARG A 300 0.38 4.79 9.89
C ARG A 300 1.38 4.69 11.05
N LEU A 301 1.83 3.49 11.40
CA LEU A 301 2.90 3.24 12.37
C LEU A 301 4.28 3.76 11.92
N GLN A 302 4.49 3.95 10.60
CA GLN A 302 5.66 4.65 10.06
C GLN A 302 5.48 6.19 10.03
N GLY A 303 4.42 6.72 10.65
CA GLY A 303 4.13 8.15 10.71
C GLY A 303 3.64 8.74 9.38
N GLN A 304 3.13 7.90 8.46
CA GLN A 304 2.60 8.33 7.16
C GLN A 304 1.07 8.22 7.12
N THR A 305 0.40 9.18 6.50
CA THR A 305 -1.03 9.12 6.19
C THR A 305 -1.25 8.69 4.74
N LEU A 306 -2.38 8.04 4.48
CA LEU A 306 -2.82 7.66 3.13
C LEU A 306 -4.01 8.53 2.73
N SER A 307 -4.02 8.98 1.48
CA SER A 307 -5.09 9.83 0.92
C SER A 307 -6.29 9.03 0.38
N SER A 308 -6.17 7.71 0.29
CA SER A 308 -7.24 6.77 -0.07
C SER A 308 -6.96 5.39 0.54
N SER A 309 -7.97 4.51 0.54
CA SER A 309 -7.80 3.13 0.97
C SER A 309 -6.96 2.31 -0.02
N LEU A 310 -6.17 1.39 0.52
CA LEU A 310 -5.43 0.42 -0.30
C LEU A 310 -6.39 -0.62 -0.88
N ASN A 311 -6.22 -0.93 -2.17
CA ASN A 311 -6.81 -2.10 -2.81
C ASN A 311 -5.80 -2.74 -3.76
N LEU A 312 -5.03 -3.70 -3.23
CA LEU A 312 -3.86 -4.26 -3.90
C LEU A 312 -4.04 -5.72 -4.36
N PHE A 313 -5.08 -6.42 -3.89
CA PHE A 313 -5.24 -7.87 -4.10
C PHE A 313 -6.60 -8.18 -4.72
N PHE A 314 -6.58 -9.00 -5.77
CA PHE A 314 -7.73 -9.36 -6.60
C PHE A 314 -7.79 -10.88 -6.79
N GLU A 315 -8.99 -11.45 -6.90
CA GLU A 315 -9.18 -12.91 -6.97
C GLU A 315 -9.05 -13.37 -8.43
N LEU A 316 -8.16 -14.33 -8.70
CA LEU A 316 -7.98 -14.91 -10.03
C LEU A 316 -9.05 -15.97 -10.26
N GLU A 317 -10.08 -15.62 -11.03
CA GLU A 317 -11.05 -16.59 -11.56
C GLU A 317 -10.68 -16.98 -13.00
N TRP A 318 -10.67 -18.27 -13.30
CA TRP A 318 -10.23 -18.77 -14.61
C TRP A 318 -10.88 -20.11 -14.99
N PRO A 319 -11.07 -20.40 -16.30
CA PRO A 319 -11.42 -21.73 -16.80
C PRO A 319 -10.62 -22.87 -16.15
N SER A 320 -11.36 -23.77 -15.53
CA SER A 320 -10.84 -24.78 -14.59
C SER A 320 -11.25 -26.21 -14.92
N GLY A 321 -12.32 -26.36 -15.69
CA GLY A 321 -12.75 -27.63 -16.25
C GLY A 321 -14.03 -27.48 -17.05
N ILE A 322 -14.77 -28.58 -17.12
CA ILE A 322 -15.99 -28.72 -17.93
C ILE A 322 -17.07 -29.29 -17.01
N ASP A 323 -18.29 -28.78 -17.14
CA ASP A 323 -19.49 -29.36 -16.55
C ASP A 323 -20.31 -30.00 -17.68
N ASP A 324 -20.60 -31.29 -17.58
CA ASP A 324 -21.48 -32.05 -18.47
C ASP A 324 -22.79 -32.49 -17.78
N GLY A 325 -23.13 -31.82 -16.68
CA GLY A 325 -24.36 -31.99 -15.91
C GLY A 325 -24.36 -33.24 -15.03
N ASP A 326 -23.22 -33.73 -14.54
CA ASP A 326 -23.20 -34.83 -13.57
C ASP A 326 -23.61 -34.32 -12.19
N THR A 327 -24.92 -34.37 -11.90
CA THR A 327 -25.48 -34.03 -10.60
C THR A 327 -25.40 -35.17 -9.59
N GLY A 328 -24.83 -36.33 -9.98
CA GLY A 328 -24.42 -37.41 -9.10
C GLY A 328 -24.85 -38.81 -9.55
N VAL A 329 -24.36 -39.81 -8.81
CA VAL A 329 -24.53 -41.24 -9.12
C VAL A 329 -26.01 -41.65 -9.17
N GLY A 330 -26.58 -41.66 -10.38
CA GLY A 330 -27.94 -42.13 -10.68
C GLY A 330 -28.90 -41.10 -11.28
N SER A 331 -28.47 -39.88 -11.61
CA SER A 331 -29.30 -38.90 -12.32
C SER A 331 -29.37 -39.17 -13.83
N GLU A 332 -30.48 -39.74 -14.30
CA GLU A 332 -30.82 -39.84 -15.74
C GLU A 332 -31.47 -38.52 -16.25
N GLU A 333 -30.94 -37.36 -15.87
CA GLU A 333 -31.40 -36.05 -16.36
C GLU A 333 -30.62 -35.60 -17.62
N ASP A 334 -31.21 -34.69 -18.40
CA ASP A 334 -30.96 -34.49 -19.84
C ASP A 334 -29.48 -34.32 -20.26
N GLU A 335 -29.20 -34.69 -21.52
CA GLU A 335 -27.91 -34.47 -22.19
C GLU A 335 -27.62 -32.98 -22.40
N GLY A 336 -27.15 -32.32 -21.34
CA GLY A 336 -26.65 -30.95 -21.38
C GLY A 336 -25.47 -30.81 -22.34
N VAL A 337 -25.39 -29.66 -23.03
CA VAL A 337 -24.18 -29.29 -23.78
C VAL A 337 -23.07 -29.03 -22.76
N ALA A 338 -21.93 -29.70 -22.92
CA ALA A 338 -20.80 -29.56 -22.01
C ALA A 338 -20.27 -28.11 -21.99
N GLU A 339 -20.40 -27.41 -20.85
CA GLU A 339 -20.00 -26.01 -20.68
C GLU A 339 -18.66 -25.88 -19.94
N THR A 340 -17.96 -24.76 -20.13
CA THR A 340 -16.69 -24.49 -19.43
C THR A 340 -16.94 -23.83 -18.08
N ILE A 341 -16.48 -24.47 -17.00
CA ILE A 341 -16.57 -23.92 -15.64
C ILE A 341 -15.29 -23.17 -15.24
N SER A 342 -15.46 -21.95 -14.73
CA SER A 342 -14.40 -21.20 -14.08
C SER A 342 -14.36 -21.48 -12.59
N ASN A 343 -13.16 -21.50 -11.99
CA ASN A 343 -12.97 -21.52 -10.55
C ASN A 343 -12.02 -20.42 -10.11
N LYS A 344 -12.20 -20.01 -8.85
CA LYS A 344 -11.35 -19.06 -8.14
C LYS A 344 -10.10 -19.77 -7.63
N LEU A 345 -8.95 -19.43 -8.20
CA LEU A 345 -7.67 -20.08 -7.94
C LEU A 345 -6.94 -19.53 -6.70
N GLY A 346 -7.23 -18.28 -6.33
CA GLY A 346 -6.57 -17.57 -5.22
C GLY A 346 -6.41 -16.09 -5.54
N TYR A 347 -5.62 -15.36 -4.75
CA TYR A 347 -5.36 -13.95 -4.97
C TYR A 347 -4.08 -13.70 -5.79
N TYR A 348 -4.14 -12.69 -6.65
CA TYR A 348 -2.99 -12.04 -7.27
C TYR A 348 -2.96 -10.56 -6.86
N MET A 349 -1.87 -9.87 -7.16
CA MET A 349 -1.63 -8.49 -6.76
C MET A 349 -1.64 -7.54 -7.96
N THR A 350 -2.07 -6.31 -7.74
CA THR A 350 -1.94 -5.20 -8.71
C THR A 350 -0.49 -5.05 -9.21
N PRO A 351 -0.27 -4.80 -10.52
CA PRO A 351 1.02 -4.36 -11.02
C PRO A 351 1.30 -2.92 -10.59
N PHE A 352 2.56 -2.60 -10.30
CA PHE A 352 2.96 -1.26 -9.87
C PHE A 352 3.52 -0.46 -11.05
N ILE A 353 3.27 0.84 -11.12
CA ILE A 353 3.86 1.74 -12.12
C ILE A 353 5.03 2.49 -11.51
N ASP A 354 6.14 2.52 -12.25
CA ASP A 354 7.30 3.37 -11.97
C ASP A 354 7.00 4.82 -12.39
N SER A 355 7.16 5.78 -11.48
CA SER A 355 6.74 7.17 -11.68
C SER A 355 7.64 7.99 -12.61
N GLU A 356 8.86 7.52 -12.91
CA GLU A 356 9.80 8.21 -13.81
C GLU A 356 9.69 7.70 -15.25
N THR A 357 9.47 6.40 -15.42
CA THR A 357 9.48 5.69 -16.71
C THR A 357 8.09 5.28 -17.21
N TYR A 358 7.06 5.37 -16.36
CA TYR A 358 5.68 4.93 -16.61
C TYR A 358 5.54 3.44 -17.00
N LYS A 359 6.52 2.62 -16.61
CA LYS A 359 6.56 1.17 -16.88
C LYS A 359 5.95 0.40 -15.72
N ALA A 360 5.17 -0.63 -16.06
CA ALA A 360 4.64 -1.57 -15.09
C ALA A 360 5.70 -2.58 -14.64
N TYR A 361 5.72 -2.89 -13.34
CA TYR A 361 6.59 -3.88 -12.71
C TYR A 361 5.84 -4.68 -11.64
N CYS A 362 6.50 -5.73 -11.14
CA CYS A 362 6.08 -6.48 -9.97
C CYS A 362 7.10 -6.30 -8.84
N PRO A 363 6.67 -6.04 -7.59
CA PRO A 363 7.56 -5.88 -6.45
C PRO A 363 8.50 -7.07 -6.22
N THR A 364 9.69 -6.75 -5.73
CA THR A 364 10.77 -7.70 -5.42
C THR A 364 11.41 -7.28 -4.10
N GLN A 365 12.36 -8.06 -3.58
CA GLN A 365 13.13 -7.67 -2.39
C GLN A 365 13.67 -6.23 -2.47
N GLN A 366 14.21 -5.82 -3.63
CA GLN A 366 14.71 -4.45 -3.83
C GLN A 366 13.65 -3.37 -3.57
N HIS A 367 12.38 -3.66 -3.86
CA HIS A 367 11.26 -2.76 -3.59
C HIS A 367 10.89 -2.77 -2.10
N TYR A 368 10.81 -3.94 -1.45
CA TYR A 368 10.50 -4.06 -0.01
C TYR A 368 11.55 -3.44 0.92
N TYR A 369 12.81 -3.35 0.47
CA TYR A 369 13.90 -2.64 1.15
C TYR A 369 14.08 -1.18 0.66
N SER A 370 13.18 -0.66 -0.18
CA SER A 370 13.19 0.74 -0.63
C SER A 370 12.65 1.70 0.44
N ASN A 371 12.61 3.01 0.13
CA ASN A 371 12.11 4.02 1.06
C ASN A 371 10.58 4.14 1.14
N SER A 372 9.80 3.54 0.23
CA SER A 372 8.33 3.59 0.29
C SER A 372 7.80 2.95 1.57
N ALA A 373 6.93 3.68 2.28
CA ALA A 373 6.28 3.16 3.48
C ALA A 373 5.36 1.97 3.17
N LEU A 374 4.72 1.95 2.00
CA LEU A 374 3.93 0.80 1.55
C LEU A 374 4.81 -0.42 1.31
N PHE A 375 5.91 -0.29 0.56
CA PHE A 375 6.77 -1.46 0.32
C PHE A 375 7.44 -1.98 1.60
N LYS A 376 7.73 -1.11 2.58
CA LYS A 376 8.14 -1.51 3.93
C LYS A 376 7.03 -2.28 4.66
N ALA A 377 5.77 -1.83 4.60
CA ALA A 377 4.63 -2.54 5.19
C ALA A 377 4.37 -3.91 4.52
N MET A 378 4.56 -4.00 3.20
CA MET A 378 4.46 -5.23 2.42
C MET A 378 5.61 -6.22 2.71
N ARG A 379 6.73 -5.78 3.30
CA ARG A 379 7.92 -6.61 3.53
C ARG A 379 7.67 -7.81 4.43
N GLU A 380 6.83 -7.68 5.44
CA GLU A 380 6.60 -8.73 6.44
C GLU A 380 5.37 -9.58 6.10
N ILE A 381 4.38 -8.98 5.46
CA ILE A 381 3.11 -9.62 5.04
C ILE A 381 3.26 -10.36 3.71
N ILE A 382 4.09 -9.89 2.77
CA ILE A 382 4.31 -10.54 1.47
C ILE A 382 5.68 -11.21 1.45
N GLY A 383 6.76 -10.46 1.72
CA GLY A 383 8.11 -10.98 1.96
C GLY A 383 8.82 -11.75 0.84
N ILE A 384 8.17 -11.99 -0.30
CA ILE A 384 8.68 -12.80 -1.42
C ILE A 384 8.73 -12.01 -2.72
N ASP A 385 9.69 -12.33 -3.60
CA ASP A 385 9.70 -11.77 -4.96
C ASP A 385 8.38 -12.08 -5.69
N THR A 386 7.93 -11.15 -6.53
CA THR A 386 6.77 -11.36 -7.41
C THR A 386 7.15 -11.18 -8.87
N GLU A 387 6.44 -11.88 -9.77
CA GLU A 387 6.63 -11.78 -11.22
C GLU A 387 5.31 -11.54 -11.95
N GLY A 388 5.37 -10.99 -13.18
CA GLY A 388 4.18 -10.74 -13.98
C GLY A 388 3.45 -12.02 -14.39
N LEU A 389 2.13 -12.04 -14.22
CA LEU A 389 1.24 -12.99 -14.86
C LEU A 389 0.66 -12.36 -16.13
N TYR A 390 0.61 -13.12 -17.22
CA TYR A 390 0.08 -12.67 -18.51
C TYR A 390 -0.95 -13.68 -19.03
N ALA A 391 -1.99 -13.16 -19.69
CA ALA A 391 -2.92 -13.96 -20.46
C ALA A 391 -2.58 -13.92 -21.95
N ALA A 392 -2.72 -15.05 -22.63
CA ALA A 392 -2.56 -15.14 -24.08
C ALA A 392 -3.66 -16.00 -24.70
N LYS A 393 -4.26 -15.51 -25.80
CA LYS A 393 -5.29 -16.24 -26.56
C LYS A 393 -4.68 -16.92 -27.77
N GLN A 394 -5.10 -18.14 -28.10
CA GLN A 394 -4.71 -18.80 -29.35
C GLN A 394 -5.28 -18.01 -30.55
N ASP A 395 -4.45 -17.74 -31.57
CA ASP A 395 -4.94 -17.11 -32.80
C ASP A 395 -6.04 -18.00 -33.44
N ASN A 396 -7.24 -17.42 -33.62
CA ASN A 396 -8.48 -18.03 -34.16
C ASN A 396 -9.20 -19.10 -33.31
N VAL A 397 -8.82 -19.37 -32.06
CA VAL A 397 -9.51 -20.34 -31.19
C VAL A 397 -9.84 -19.73 -29.82
N CYS A 398 -10.82 -20.31 -29.11
CA CYS A 398 -11.23 -19.89 -27.76
C CYS A 398 -10.41 -20.52 -26.63
N ASP A 399 -9.17 -20.91 -26.92
CA ASP A 399 -8.20 -21.37 -25.93
C ASP A 399 -7.37 -20.21 -25.38
N PHE A 400 -7.12 -20.23 -24.08
CA PHE A 400 -6.42 -19.19 -23.34
C PHE A 400 -5.42 -19.81 -22.36
N ILE A 401 -4.18 -19.30 -22.38
CA ILE A 401 -3.13 -19.73 -21.44
C ILE A 401 -2.66 -18.57 -20.57
N LEU A 402 -2.52 -18.87 -19.28
CA LEU A 402 -1.80 -18.09 -18.30
C LEU A 402 -0.31 -18.45 -18.34
N ILE A 403 0.56 -17.45 -18.42
CA ILE A 403 2.01 -17.62 -18.52
C ILE A 403 2.77 -16.63 -17.63
N ARG A 404 3.80 -17.11 -16.94
CA ARG A 404 4.68 -16.33 -16.06
C ARG A 404 5.73 -15.54 -16.83
N GLU A 405 6.10 -14.37 -16.32
CA GLU A 405 7.14 -13.48 -16.88
C GLU A 405 8.46 -14.21 -17.17
N THR A 406 8.93 -15.04 -16.23
CA THR A 406 10.18 -15.83 -16.31
C THR A 406 10.15 -16.89 -17.42
N VAL A 407 8.98 -17.28 -17.90
CA VAL A 407 8.80 -18.19 -19.05
C VAL A 407 8.60 -17.36 -20.33
N LEU A 408 7.65 -16.42 -20.30
CA LEU A 408 7.27 -15.60 -21.45
C LEU A 408 8.45 -14.84 -22.06
N LYS A 409 9.28 -14.18 -21.24
CA LYS A 409 10.40 -13.35 -21.72
C LYS A 409 11.49 -14.14 -22.46
N LYS A 410 11.49 -15.47 -22.35
CA LYS A 410 12.39 -16.40 -23.09
C LYS A 410 11.86 -16.77 -24.48
N ILE A 411 10.56 -16.58 -24.75
CA ILE A 411 9.89 -17.08 -25.97
C ILE A 411 9.10 -16.03 -26.75
N TRP A 412 8.89 -14.84 -26.18
CA TRP A 412 8.09 -13.78 -26.80
C TRP A 412 8.77 -13.08 -27.99
N PHE A 413 7.98 -12.72 -28.99
CA PHE A 413 8.39 -11.91 -30.14
C PHE A 413 7.25 -10.99 -30.60
N TYR A 414 7.58 -9.97 -31.38
CA TYR A 414 6.64 -9.37 -32.33
C TYR A 414 7.16 -9.55 -33.76
N ILE A 415 6.30 -9.38 -34.77
CA ILE A 415 6.69 -9.49 -36.19
C ILE A 415 6.68 -8.11 -36.82
N GLU A 416 7.80 -7.71 -37.43
CA GLU A 416 7.98 -6.43 -38.11
C GLU A 416 8.88 -6.63 -39.34
N GLY A 417 8.49 -6.10 -40.51
CA GLY A 417 9.19 -6.37 -41.77
C GLY A 417 9.22 -7.85 -42.20
N GLY A 418 8.42 -8.71 -41.57
CA GLY A 418 8.46 -10.18 -41.76
C GLY A 418 9.53 -10.89 -40.91
N GLN A 419 10.21 -10.19 -40.00
CA GLN A 419 11.17 -10.77 -39.05
C GLN A 419 10.59 -10.82 -37.63
N HIS A 420 10.95 -11.85 -36.88
CA HIS A 420 10.70 -11.95 -35.44
C HIS A 420 11.69 -11.07 -34.68
N ILE A 421 11.18 -10.21 -33.80
CA ILE A 421 11.99 -9.31 -32.96
C ILE A 421 11.62 -9.52 -31.49
N GLN A 422 12.62 -9.65 -30.62
CA GLN A 422 12.40 -9.77 -29.18
C GLN A 422 11.94 -8.41 -28.60
N PRO A 423 10.84 -8.36 -27.82
CA PRO A 423 10.41 -7.13 -27.14
C PRO A 423 11.39 -6.73 -26.03
N THR A 424 11.66 -5.43 -25.92
CA THR A 424 12.23 -4.80 -24.72
C THR A 424 11.11 -4.17 -23.90
N SER A 425 11.41 -3.69 -22.68
CA SER A 425 10.41 -2.95 -21.87
C SER A 425 9.94 -1.63 -22.53
N ASP A 426 10.60 -1.19 -23.60
CA ASP A 426 10.27 0.01 -24.37
C ASP A 426 9.54 -0.35 -25.67
N THR A 427 9.95 -1.41 -26.37
CA THR A 427 9.34 -1.82 -27.66
C THR A 427 8.13 -2.73 -27.50
N VAL A 428 7.84 -3.26 -26.30
CA VAL A 428 6.64 -4.08 -26.05
C VAL A 428 5.33 -3.30 -26.21
N ALA A 429 5.33 -2.00 -25.89
CA ALA A 429 4.15 -1.16 -25.92
C ALA A 429 3.59 -1.01 -27.34
N GLY A 430 2.29 -1.28 -27.50
CA GLY A 430 1.57 -1.13 -28.78
C GLY A 430 1.88 -2.16 -29.87
N LYS A 431 2.73 -3.17 -29.61
CA LYS A 431 2.99 -4.27 -30.57
C LYS A 431 2.05 -5.47 -30.36
N LYS A 432 1.79 -6.24 -31.42
CA LYS A 432 1.18 -7.58 -31.31
C LYS A 432 2.25 -8.56 -30.80
N ILE A 433 2.37 -8.69 -29.49
CA ILE A 433 3.27 -9.67 -28.87
C ILE A 433 2.68 -11.08 -29.02
N GLN A 434 3.51 -12.01 -29.50
CA GLN A 434 3.15 -13.40 -29.73
C GLN A 434 4.23 -14.36 -29.22
N PHE A 435 3.88 -15.63 -29.07
CA PHE A 435 4.83 -16.73 -28.84
C PHE A 435 4.28 -18.05 -29.38
N TYR A 436 5.14 -19.07 -29.43
CA TYR A 436 4.78 -20.43 -29.77
C TYR A 436 4.67 -21.30 -28.51
N TRP A 437 3.59 -22.09 -28.41
CA TRP A 437 3.30 -22.96 -27.27
C TRP A 437 2.92 -24.37 -27.75
N PRO A 438 3.33 -25.47 -27.08
CA PRO A 438 4.19 -25.55 -25.89
C PRO A 438 5.55 -24.88 -26.08
N ALA A 439 6.08 -24.27 -25.01
CA ALA A 439 7.26 -23.41 -25.07
C ALA A 439 8.53 -24.14 -25.50
N ASP A 440 9.34 -23.51 -26.36
CA ASP A 440 10.71 -23.93 -26.62
C ASP A 440 11.69 -22.75 -26.52
N PRO A 441 12.34 -22.55 -25.35
CA PRO A 441 13.38 -21.54 -25.17
C PRO A 441 14.64 -21.73 -26.04
N SER A 442 14.85 -22.90 -26.65
CA SER A 442 16.01 -23.17 -27.50
C SER A 442 15.82 -22.77 -28.97
N SER A 443 14.57 -22.53 -29.41
CA SER A 443 14.24 -22.08 -30.76
C SER A 443 12.95 -21.23 -30.78
N PRO A 444 12.89 -20.12 -30.01
CA PRO A 444 11.65 -19.40 -29.72
C PRO A 444 10.97 -18.78 -30.96
N TYR A 445 11.75 -18.53 -32.02
CA TYR A 445 11.28 -17.89 -33.26
C TYR A 445 10.97 -18.89 -34.39
N ILE A 446 11.11 -20.20 -34.15
CA ILE A 446 10.87 -21.25 -35.16
C ILE A 446 9.67 -22.10 -34.74
N LYS A 447 8.52 -21.88 -35.39
CA LYS A 447 7.29 -22.65 -35.10
C LYS A 447 7.45 -24.12 -35.50
N LYS A 448 7.30 -25.02 -34.53
CA LYS A 448 7.20 -26.48 -34.73
C LYS A 448 5.78 -26.89 -35.11
N SER A 449 5.62 -28.05 -35.75
CA SER A 449 4.33 -28.57 -36.22
C SER A 449 3.28 -28.77 -35.12
N HIS A 450 3.71 -29.21 -33.93
CA HIS A 450 2.84 -29.37 -32.76
C HIS A 450 2.49 -28.04 -32.08
N GLN A 451 3.25 -26.96 -32.31
CA GLN A 451 3.01 -25.68 -31.64
C GLN A 451 1.81 -24.94 -32.23
N ARG A 452 1.16 -24.16 -31.38
CA ARG A 452 0.13 -23.16 -31.74
C ARG A 452 0.67 -21.76 -31.45
N VAL A 453 0.01 -20.75 -32.00
CA VAL A 453 0.45 -19.34 -31.89
C VAL A 453 -0.49 -18.64 -30.93
N TYR A 454 0.08 -18.05 -29.88
CA TYR A 454 -0.66 -17.30 -28.87
C TYR A 454 -0.29 -15.83 -28.94
N THR A 455 -1.25 -14.96 -28.63
CA THR A 455 -1.14 -13.51 -28.67
C THR A 455 -1.47 -12.93 -27.31
N LEU A 456 -0.62 -12.05 -26.76
CA LEU A 456 -0.84 -11.45 -25.44
C LEU A 456 -2.06 -10.52 -25.41
N LYS A 457 -2.85 -10.67 -24.34
CA LYS A 457 -4.10 -9.96 -24.09
C LYS A 457 -4.06 -9.20 -22.76
N GLN A 458 -4.54 -7.95 -22.77
CA GLN A 458 -4.95 -7.22 -21.56
C GLN A 458 -6.24 -7.87 -21.02
N GLY A 459 -6.57 -7.68 -19.73
CA GLY A 459 -7.73 -8.32 -19.09
C GLY A 459 -9.03 -8.21 -19.91
N ASN A 460 -9.40 -6.98 -20.27
CA ASN A 460 -10.57 -6.68 -21.11
C ASN A 460 -10.53 -7.19 -22.56
N GLU A 461 -9.40 -7.74 -23.05
CA GLU A 461 -9.32 -8.42 -24.35
C GLU A 461 -9.54 -9.95 -24.26
N ILE A 462 -9.79 -10.50 -23.07
CA ILE A 462 -9.94 -11.94 -22.79
C ILE A 462 -11.43 -12.34 -22.87
N SER A 463 -11.95 -12.47 -24.10
CA SER A 463 -13.36 -12.84 -24.32
C SER A 463 -13.58 -13.83 -25.48
N CYS A 464 -14.65 -14.62 -25.36
CA CYS A 464 -15.15 -15.55 -26.37
C CYS A 464 -16.68 -15.60 -26.38
N GLY A 465 -17.30 -14.76 -27.21
CA GLY A 465 -18.77 -14.68 -27.29
C GLY A 465 -19.35 -14.12 -26.00
N SER A 466 -20.35 -14.80 -25.44
CA SER A 466 -20.92 -14.52 -24.12
C SER A 466 -20.00 -14.89 -22.95
N ALA A 467 -19.01 -15.76 -23.17
CA ALA A 467 -18.01 -16.10 -22.16
C ALA A 467 -16.90 -15.02 -22.13
N SER A 468 -17.09 -14.01 -21.29
CA SER A 468 -16.00 -13.18 -20.76
C SER A 468 -15.30 -13.91 -19.63
N VAL A 469 -13.97 -13.98 -19.63
CA VAL A 469 -13.25 -14.37 -18.40
C VAL A 469 -13.36 -13.20 -17.41
N PRO A 470 -13.77 -13.42 -16.14
CA PRO A 470 -13.91 -12.33 -15.19
C PRO A 470 -12.54 -11.73 -14.80
N ASP A 471 -12.30 -10.49 -15.21
CA ASP A 471 -12.42 -9.31 -14.32
C ASP A 471 -11.62 -8.11 -14.89
N ASP A 472 -12.23 -6.92 -14.96
CA ASP A 472 -11.57 -5.67 -15.39
C ASP A 472 -10.96 -4.91 -14.19
N SER A 473 -10.48 -5.67 -13.20
CA SER A 473 -9.78 -5.15 -12.03
C SER A 473 -8.30 -4.84 -12.29
N SER A 474 -7.75 -5.23 -13.44
CA SER A 474 -6.36 -5.00 -13.87
C SER A 474 -6.01 -3.53 -14.23
N GLY A 475 -6.30 -2.62 -13.30
CA GLY A 475 -5.57 -1.35 -13.21
C GLY A 475 -4.18 -1.58 -12.64
N SER A 476 -3.34 -0.54 -12.63
CA SER A 476 -2.04 -0.58 -11.94
C SER A 476 -2.12 0.22 -10.64
N SER A 477 -1.08 0.21 -9.79
CA SER A 477 -0.98 1.09 -8.61
C SER A 477 0.32 1.91 -8.60
N GLY A 478 0.30 3.07 -7.94
CA GLY A 478 1.51 3.82 -7.62
C GLY A 478 2.34 3.15 -6.52
N SER A 479 3.54 3.67 -6.25
CA SER A 479 4.41 3.21 -5.13
C SER A 479 3.89 3.62 -3.74
N ASP A 480 2.80 4.40 -3.72
CA ASP A 480 1.91 4.73 -2.61
C ASP A 480 0.73 3.74 -2.44
N GLY A 481 0.51 2.87 -3.43
CA GLY A 481 -0.58 1.90 -3.49
C GLY A 481 -1.88 2.41 -4.12
N ILE A 482 -1.94 3.69 -4.50
CA ILE A 482 -3.13 4.31 -5.06
C ILE A 482 -3.37 3.76 -6.47
N ARG A 483 -4.60 3.27 -6.73
CA ARG A 483 -4.96 2.66 -8.02
C ARG A 483 -4.94 3.72 -9.13
N SER A 484 -4.23 3.39 -10.20
CA SER A 484 -4.06 4.17 -11.42
C SER A 484 -4.86 3.55 -12.56
N ASN A 485 -5.54 4.40 -13.32
CA ASN A 485 -6.31 4.00 -14.51
C ASN A 485 -5.42 3.72 -15.74
N TYR A 486 -4.09 3.78 -15.61
CA TYR A 486 -3.18 3.39 -16.68
C TYR A 486 -3.01 1.85 -16.70
N PRO A 487 -3.37 1.17 -17.80
CA PRO A 487 -3.15 -0.26 -17.93
C PRO A 487 -1.64 -0.57 -18.15
N PRO A 488 -1.14 -1.74 -17.74
CA PRO A 488 0.26 -2.11 -17.92
C PRO A 488 0.73 -2.06 -19.38
N HIS A 489 1.90 -1.43 -19.60
CA HIS A 489 2.49 -1.21 -20.93
C HIS A 489 2.81 -2.50 -21.69
N ASP A 490 3.04 -3.60 -20.96
CA ASP A 490 3.41 -4.91 -21.49
C ASP A 490 2.27 -5.95 -21.46
N LYS A 491 1.06 -5.53 -21.10
CA LYS A 491 -0.15 -6.38 -20.96
C LYS A 491 -0.07 -7.48 -19.88
N ARG A 492 0.75 -7.35 -18.84
CA ARG A 492 0.57 -8.18 -17.63
C ARG A 492 -0.85 -7.96 -17.06
N ILE A 493 -1.50 -9.02 -16.61
CA ILE A 493 -2.82 -8.93 -15.94
C ILE A 493 -2.67 -8.71 -14.43
N GLY A 494 -1.51 -9.06 -13.87
CA GLY A 494 -1.22 -8.96 -12.44
C GLY A 494 0.19 -9.37 -12.08
N CYS A 495 0.46 -9.36 -10.77
CA CYS A 495 1.69 -9.85 -10.15
C CYS A 495 1.37 -11.03 -9.23
N ILE A 496 2.22 -12.05 -9.27
CA ILE A 496 2.05 -13.29 -8.51
C ILE A 496 3.34 -13.67 -7.77
N PRO A 497 3.26 -14.49 -6.71
CA PRO A 497 4.41 -15.17 -6.11
C PRO A 497 5.35 -15.77 -7.17
N LYS A 498 6.59 -15.30 -7.20
CA LYS A 498 7.62 -15.83 -8.08
C LYS A 498 8.17 -17.13 -7.49
N LEU A 499 8.01 -18.23 -8.23
CA LEU A 499 8.61 -19.50 -7.84
C LEU A 499 10.14 -19.41 -7.95
N GLU A 500 10.83 -19.81 -6.88
CA GLU A 500 12.26 -20.14 -6.94
C GLU A 500 12.44 -21.33 -7.90
N ASN A 501 13.49 -21.27 -8.76
CA ASN A 501 13.80 -22.30 -9.76
C ASN A 501 15.21 -22.84 -9.50
#